data_AF-A0A3D6B3V2-F1
#
_entry.id   AF-A0A3D6B3V2-F1
#
_cell.length_a   1.000
_cell.length_b   1.000
_cell.length_c   1.000
_cell.angle_alpha   90.00
_cell.angle_beta   90.00
_cell.angle_gamma   90.00
#
_symmetry.space_group_name_H-M   'P 1'
#
loop_
_entity.id
_entity.type
_entity.pdbx_description
1 polymer ?
#
loop_
_entity_poly.entity_id
_entity_poly.type
_entity_poly.pdbx_seq_one_letter_code
_entity_poly.pdbx_strand_id
1 'polypeptide(L)' 'MDDLMIIELYFARDEQAIEETDTKYGKLCFHMANNFLSNDADAEECVNDTYLSAWK' A
#
# COMPACT_ATOMS: atom_id res chain seq x y z
N MET A 1 -1.08 -4.78 11.99
CA MET A 1 0.12 -4.36 12.74
C MET A 1 0.13 -2.86 13.05
N ASP A 2 1.02 -2.37 13.93
CA ASP A 2 1.24 -0.93 14.19
C ASP A 2 2.18 -0.28 13.15
N ASP A 3 2.09 1.05 12.98
CA ASP A 3 2.79 1.77 11.90
C ASP A 3 4.30 1.65 12.01
N LEU A 4 4.83 1.79 13.23
CA LEU A 4 6.26 1.64 13.50
C LEU A 4 6.77 0.24 13.12
N MET A 5 5.99 -0.80 13.40
CA MET A 5 6.39 -2.17 13.05
C MET A 5 6.37 -2.41 11.54
N ILE A 6 5.36 -1.86 10.83
CA ILE A 6 5.31 -1.92 9.36
C ILE A 6 6.53 -1.22 8.76
N ILE A 7 6.92 -0.05 9.30
CA ILE A 7 8.13 0.68 8.89
C ILE A 7 9.40 -0.15 9.11
N GLU A 8 9.53 -0.80 10.28
CA GLU A 8 10.68 -1.69 10.54
C GLU A 8 10.74 -2.87 9.56
N LEU A 9 9.60 -3.45 9.15
CA LEU A 9 9.57 -4.50 8.13
C LEU A 9 10.07 -3.99 6.76
N TYR A 10 9.66 -2.78 6.36
CA TYR A 10 10.19 -2.14 5.13
C TYR A 10 11.71 -1.95 5.22
N PHE A 11 12.23 -1.46 6.34
CA PHE A 11 13.67 -1.31 6.53
C PHE A 11 14.41 -2.65 6.56
N ALA A 12 13.80 -3.69 7.13
CA ALA A 12 14.36 -5.05 7.16
C ALA A 12 14.27 -5.77 5.80
N ARG A 13 13.62 -5.17 4.78
CA ARG A 13 13.33 -5.81 3.50
C ARG A 13 12.56 -7.13 3.65
N ASP A 14 11.60 -7.17 4.59
CA ASP A 14 10.68 -8.28 4.75
C ASP A 14 9.41 -8.03 3.92
N GLU A 15 9.05 -8.95 3.04
CA GLU A 15 7.90 -8.83 2.13
C GLU A 15 6.56 -8.70 2.88
N GLN A 16 6.49 -9.15 4.14
CA GLN A 16 5.34 -8.93 5.03
C GLN A 16 4.99 -7.45 5.21
N ALA A 17 5.95 -6.54 4.98
CA ALA A 17 5.69 -5.10 5.00
C ALA A 17 4.56 -4.70 4.04
N ILE A 18 4.52 -5.29 2.85
CA ILE A 18 3.50 -4.99 1.83
C ILE A 18 2.14 -5.53 2.26
N GLU A 19 2.08 -6.77 2.74
CA GLU A 19 0.83 -7.39 3.21
C GLU A 19 0.21 -6.63 4.39
N GLU A 20 1.03 -6.25 5.38
CA GLU A 20 0.56 -5.49 6.54
C GLU A 20 0.17 -4.05 6.17
N THR A 21 0.85 -3.45 5.19
CA THR A 21 0.48 -2.14 4.64
C THR A 21 -0.87 -2.22 3.93
N ASP A 22 -1.08 -3.22 3.08
CA ASP A 22 -2.34 -3.39 2.37
C ASP A 22 -3.50 -3.68 3.31
N THR A 23 -3.28 -4.56 4.28
CA THR A 23 -4.27 -4.86 5.33
C THR A 23 -4.71 -3.61 6.08
N LYS A 24 -3.77 -2.70 6.38
CA LYS A 24 -4.06 -1.51 7.18
C LYS A 24 -4.58 -0.33 6.36
N TYR A 25 -4.00 -0.09 5.20
CA TYR A 25 -4.20 1.13 4.41
C TYR A 25 -4.80 0.90 3.03
N GLY A 26 -4.86 -0.34 2.53
CA GLY A 26 -5.27 -0.63 1.15
C GLY A 26 -6.64 -0.07 0.80
N LYS A 27 -7.64 -0.20 1.68
CA LYS A 27 -8.97 0.39 1.46
C LYS A 27 -8.93 1.92 1.38
N LEU A 28 -8.09 2.56 2.19
CA LEU A 28 -7.93 4.02 2.20
C LEU A 28 -7.25 4.49 0.92
N CYS A 29 -6.13 3.87 0.56
CA CYS A 29 -5.37 4.17 -0.65
C CYS A 29 -6.23 3.94 -1.90
N PHE A 30 -6.94 2.81 -1.97
CA PHE A 30 -7.85 2.51 -3.08
C PHE A 30 -8.97 3.55 -3.18
N HIS A 31 -9.62 3.90 -2.07
CA HIS A 31 -10.68 4.91 -2.09
C HIS A 31 -10.16 6.28 -2.57
N MET A 32 -8.97 6.68 -2.13
CA MET A 32 -8.35 7.92 -2.62
C MET A 32 -8.07 7.87 -4.11
N ALA A 33 -7.43 6.81 -4.62
CA ALA A 33 -7.12 6.64 -6.04
C ALA A 33 -8.40 6.62 -6.89
N ASN A 34 -9.40 5.84 -6.47
CA ASN A 34 -10.65 5.69 -7.22
C ASN A 34 -11.48 6.97 -7.25
N ASN A 35 -11.40 7.83 -6.23
CA ASN A 35 -12.05 9.15 -6.26
C ASN A 35 -11.55 10.05 -7.41
N PHE A 36 -10.32 9.84 -7.90
CA PHE A 36 -9.78 10.60 -9.04
C PHE A 36 -9.93 9.85 -10.35
N LEU A 37 -9.69 8.53 -10.34
CA LEU A 37 -9.62 7.72 -11.56
C LEU A 37 -11.00 7.22 -12.01
N SER A 38 -11.93 7.01 -11.07
CA SER A 38 -13.25 6.39 -11.32
C SER A 38 -13.16 5.08 -12.11
N ASN A 39 -12.08 4.33 -11.91
CA ASN A 39 -11.79 3.04 -12.53
C ASN A 39 -11.09 2.16 -11.50
N ASP A 40 -11.73 1.05 -11.15
CA ASP A 40 -11.25 0.14 -10.12
C ASP A 40 -9.90 -0.50 -10.48
N ALA A 41 -9.69 -0.89 -11.75
CA ALA A 41 -8.43 -1.50 -12.18
C ALA A 41 -7.26 -0.52 -12.11
N ASP A 42 -7.47 0.72 -12.59
CA ASP A 42 -6.43 1.76 -12.53
C ASP A 42 -6.16 2.18 -11.07
N ALA A 43 -7.18 2.18 -10.21
CA ALA A 43 -7.03 2.46 -8.80
C ALA A 43 -6.24 1.35 -8.07
N GLU A 44 -6.50 0.08 -8.37
CA GLU A 44 -5.71 -1.06 -7.86
C GLU A 44 -4.24 -0.97 -8.31
N GLU A 45 -3.98 -0.68 -9.59
CA GLU A 45 -2.62 -0.50 -10.10
C GLU A 45 -1.89 0.66 -9.40
N CYS A 46 -2.58 1.80 -9.20
CA CYS A 46 -2.01 2.96 -8.50
C CYS A 46 -1.63 2.64 -7.04
N VAL A 47 -2.44 1.83 -6.35
CA VAL A 47 -2.13 1.35 -5.00
C VAL A 47 -0.91 0.42 -5.02
N ASN A 48 -0.84 -0.51 -5.97
CA ASN A 48 0.32 -1.40 -6.13
C ASN A 48 1.62 -0.62 -6.42
N ASP A 49 1.55 0.39 -7.30
CA ASP A 49 2.68 1.28 -7.58
C ASP A 49 3.14 2.06 -6.35
N THR A 50 2.20 2.41 -5.46
CA THR A 50 2.49 3.06 -4.19
C THR A 50 3.27 2.13 -3.27
N TYR A 51 2.85 0.87 -3.13
CA TYR A 51 3.58 -0.13 -2.34
C TYR A 51 4.95 -0.43 -2.92
N LEU A 52 5.06 -0.58 -4.24
CA LEU A 52 6.34 -0.76 -4.91
C LEU A 52 7.26 0.43 -4.69
N SER A 53 6.72 1.65 -4.63
CA SER A 53 7.49 2.86 -4.36
C SER A 53 7.94 2.94 -2.90
N ALA A 54 7.11 2.52 -1.95
CA ALA A 54 7.49 2.39 -0.54
C ALA A 54 8.56 1.30 -0.33
N TRP A 55 8.53 0.25 -1.15
CA TRP A 55 9.50 -0.84 -1.15
C TRP A 55 10.84 -0.51 -1.83
N LYS A 56 10.97 0.60 -2.55
CA LYS A 56 12.25 0.98 -3.18
C LYS A 56 13.22 1.49 -2.13
#